data_AF-A0A847XAR1-F1
#
_entry.id   AF-A0A847XAR1-F1
#
_cell.length_a   1.000
_cell.length_b   1.000
_cell.length_c   1.000
_cell.angle_alpha   90.00
_cell.angle_beta   90.00
_cell.angle_gamma   90.00
#
_symmetry.space_group_name_H-M   'P 1'
#
loop_
_entity.id
_entity.type
_entity.pdbx_description
1 polymer ?
#
loop_
_entity_poly.entity_id
_entity_poly.type
_entity_poly.pdbx_seq_one_letter_code
_entity_poly.pdbx_strand_id
1 'polypeptide(L)' 'MKKEPTHLRVLEFLKDNYYNDVIDIVKMIKYNVNETNIDFILDIYTGIISERRKILIKRFLIEKVNLIERQFNL' A
#
# COMPACT_ATOMS: atom_id res chain seq x y z
N MET A 1 -6.85 15.41 -24.71
CA MET A 1 -7.01 15.54 -23.24
C MET A 1 -5.71 15.11 -22.56
N LYS A 2 -5.15 15.91 -21.65
CA LYS A 2 -4.04 15.45 -20.79
C LYS A 2 -4.61 14.44 -19.79
N LYS A 3 -4.03 13.24 -19.75
CA LYS A 3 -4.41 12.21 -18.78
C LYS A 3 -3.62 12.45 -17.51
N GLU A 4 -4.28 12.51 -16.37
CA GLU A 4 -3.60 12.62 -15.08
C GLU A 4 -2.70 11.39 -14.85
N PRO A 5 -1.53 11.58 -14.21
CA PRO A 5 -0.65 10.46 -13.90
C PRO A 5 -1.34 9.51 -12.92
N THR A 6 -1.13 8.21 -13.09
CA THR A 6 -1.55 7.22 -12.09
C THR A 6 -0.63 7.30 -10.87
N HIS A 7 -1.09 6.83 -9.71
CA HIS A 7 -0.23 6.75 -8.52
C HIS A 7 1.05 5.94 -8.79
N LEU A 8 0.98 4.88 -9.60
CA LEU A 8 2.18 4.12 -10.02
C LEU A 8 3.18 4.99 -10.78
N ARG A 9 2.69 5.83 -11.70
CA ARG A 9 3.55 6.74 -12.47
C ARG A 9 4.14 7.85 -11.61
N VAL A 10 3.44 8.27 -10.56
CA VAL A 10 3.99 9.17 -9.53
C VAL A 10 5.10 8.47 -8.74
N LEU A 11 4.90 7.21 -8.33
CA LEU A 11 5.92 6.44 -7.61
C LEU A 11 7.15 6.16 -8.48
N GLU A 12 6.97 5.86 -9.76
CA GLU A 12 8.05 5.75 -10.74
C GLU A 12 8.87 7.03 -10.81
N PHE A 13 8.21 8.17 -10.96
CA PHE A 13 8.87 9.48 -10.98
C PHE A 13 9.65 9.75 -9.68
N LEU A 14 9.07 9.44 -8.52
CA LEU A 14 9.75 9.59 -7.22
C LEU A 14 10.96 8.67 -7.10
N LYS A 15 10.85 7.42 -7.54
CA LYS A 15 11.98 6.48 -7.56
C LYS A 15 13.11 6.99 -8.44
N ASP A 16 12.81 7.53 -9.62
CA ASP A 16 13.85 7.93 -10.58
C ASP A 16 14.53 9.24 -10.21
N ASN A 17 13.87 10.12 -9.44
CA ASN A 17 14.36 11.48 -9.17
C ASN A 17 14.67 11.74 -7.68
N TYR A 18 14.06 11.00 -6.76
CA TYR A 18 14.08 11.28 -5.31
C TYR A 18 14.20 9.99 -4.48
N TYR A 19 14.87 8.96 -5.01
CA TYR A 19 14.94 7.63 -4.36
C TYR A 19 15.34 7.69 -2.89
N ASN A 20 16.45 8.37 -2.59
CA ASN A 20 16.99 8.45 -1.23
C ASN A 20 16.06 9.19 -0.27
N ASP A 21 15.22 10.10 -0.77
CA ASP A 21 14.28 10.87 0.05
C ASP A 21 13.03 10.05 0.40
N VAL A 22 12.64 9.10 -0.45
CA VAL A 22 11.37 8.35 -0.32
C VAL A 22 11.55 6.91 0.13
N ILE A 23 12.76 6.34 0.03
CA ILE A 23 12.99 4.92 0.26
C ILE A 23 12.62 4.47 1.68
N ASP A 24 12.91 5.30 2.69
CA ASP A 24 12.59 4.97 4.08
C ASP A 24 11.09 5.00 4.35
N ILE A 25 10.36 5.90 3.68
CA ILE A 25 8.88 5.93 3.72
C ILE A 25 8.33 4.65 3.08
N VAL A 26 8.86 4.22 1.94
CA VAL A 26 8.42 2.98 1.27
C VAL A 26 8.67 1.76 2.16
N LYS A 27 9.85 1.66 2.78
CA LYS A 27 10.17 0.58 3.73
C LYS A 27 9.25 0.61 4.94
N MET A 28 8.94 1.80 5.47
CA MET A 28 8.01 1.96 6.58
C MET A 28 6.60 1.53 6.21
N ILE A 29 6.11 1.84 5.01
CA ILE A 29 4.82 1.36 4.50
C ILE A 29 4.81 -0.17 4.43
N LYS A 30 5.83 -0.79 3.81
CA LYS A 30 5.94 -2.25 3.71
C LYS A 30 5.96 -2.92 5.08
N TYR A 31 6.72 -2.36 6.02
CA TYR A 31 6.81 -2.89 7.38
C TYR A 31 5.48 -2.81 8.13
N ASN A 32 4.76 -1.69 8.03
CA ASN A 32 3.56 -1.46 8.83
C ASN A 32 2.27 -2.00 8.19
N VAL A 33 2.17 -1.98 6.85
CA VAL A 33 0.97 -2.41 6.11
C VAL A 33 1.15 -3.84 5.63
N ASN A 34 1.27 -4.76 6.60
CA ASN A 34 1.38 -6.20 6.37
C ASN A 34 0.10 -6.93 6.81
N GLU A 35 -0.01 -8.22 6.48
CA GLU A 35 -1.20 -9.00 6.79
C GLU A 35 -1.56 -9.02 8.27
N THR A 36 -0.57 -9.26 9.14
CA THR A 36 -0.77 -9.35 10.59
C THR A 36 -1.30 -8.03 11.17
N ASN A 37 -0.69 -6.91 10.79
CA ASN A 37 -1.11 -5.60 11.29
C ASN A 37 -2.48 -5.20 10.75
N ILE A 38 -2.78 -5.54 9.49
CA ILE A 38 -4.11 -5.28 8.91
C ILE A 38 -5.17 -6.12 9.63
N ASP A 39 -4.92 -7.41 9.85
CA ASP A 39 -5.85 -8.30 10.56
C ASP A 39 -6.12 -7.77 11.98
N PHE A 40 -5.07 -7.39 12.70
CA PHE A 40 -5.18 -6.81 14.04
C PHE A 40 -6.07 -5.55 14.06
N ILE A 41 -5.93 -4.65 13.08
CA ILE A 41 -6.76 -3.44 12.98
C ILE A 41 -8.21 -3.81 12.62
N LEU A 42 -8.41 -4.74 11.68
CA LEU A 42 -9.74 -5.11 11.21
C LEU A 42 -10.55 -5.88 12.25
N ASP A 43 -9.90 -6.59 13.17
CA ASP A 43 -10.54 -7.29 14.27
C ASP A 43 -11.27 -6.35 15.23
N ILE A 44 -10.79 -5.11 15.39
CA ILE A 44 -11.47 -4.06 16.18
C ILE A 44 -12.85 -3.73 15.59
N TYR A 45 -13.07 -3.99 14.31
CA TYR A 45 -14.33 -3.75 13.61
C TYR A 45 -15.22 -4.99 13.49
N THR A 46 -14.93 -6.05 14.24
CA THR A 46 -15.81 -7.23 14.33
C THR A 46 -17.19 -6.82 14.83
N GLY A 47 -18.23 -7.24 14.09
CA GLY A 47 -19.61 -6.85 14.36
C GLY A 47 -20.02 -5.47 13.84
N ILE A 48 -19.07 -4.63 13.41
CA ILE A 48 -19.34 -3.33 12.77
C ILE A 48 -19.36 -3.46 11.25
N ILE A 49 -18.41 -4.22 10.69
CA ILE A 49 -18.35 -4.53 9.26
C ILE A 49 -18.38 -6.05 9.03
N SER A 50 -18.90 -6.44 7.86
CA SER A 50 -18.95 -7.85 7.49
C SER A 50 -17.55 -8.42 7.24
N GLU A 51 -17.38 -9.71 7.53
CA GLU A 51 -16.14 -10.44 7.24
C GLU A 51 -15.74 -10.33 5.76
N ARG A 52 -16.72 -10.36 4.84
CA ARG A 52 -16.47 -10.14 3.42
C ARG A 52 -15.84 -8.77 3.15
N ARG A 53 -16.26 -7.71 3.86
CA ARG A 53 -15.68 -6.38 3.71
C ARG A 53 -14.26 -6.32 4.28
N LYS A 54 -14.00 -6.96 5.41
CA LYS A 54 -12.64 -7.07 5.97
C LYS A 54 -11.68 -7.73 4.97
N ILE A 55 -12.07 -8.86 4.39
CA ILE A 55 -11.29 -9.57 3.36
C ILE A 55 -10.98 -8.66 2.16
N LEU A 56 -11.96 -7.90 1.67
CA LEU A 56 -11.77 -6.99 0.55
C LEU A 56 -10.80 -5.85 0.89
N ILE A 57 -10.91 -5.26 2.08
CA ILE A 57 -10.00 -4.20 2.53
C ILE A 57 -8.58 -4.75 2.65
N LYS A 58 -8.40 -5.91 3.30
CA LYS A 58 -7.10 -6.56 3.44
C LYS A 58 -6.47 -6.79 2.07
N ARG A 59 -7.19 -7.45 1.16
CA ARG A 59 -6.70 -7.72 -0.20
C ARG A 59 -6.33 -6.43 -0.92
N PHE A 60 -7.16 -5.41 -0.84
CA PHE A 60 -6.88 -4.13 -1.49
C PHE A 60 -5.60 -3.48 -0.97
N LEU A 61 -5.40 -3.43 0.34
CA LEU A 61 -4.22 -2.82 0.96
C LEU A 61 -2.95 -3.61 0.64
N ILE A 62 -2.98 -4.94 0.73
CA ILE A 62 -1.84 -5.80 0.38
C ILE A 62 -1.45 -5.62 -1.09
N GLU A 63 -2.43 -5.63 -2.02
CA GLU A 63 -2.12 -5.39 -3.44
C GLU A 63 -1.54 -3.99 -3.69
N LYS A 64 -1.96 -2.98 -2.93
CA LYS A 64 -1.35 -1.65 -3.01
C LYS A 64 0.11 -1.65 -2.56
N VAL A 65 0.43 -2.33 -1.46
CA VAL A 65 1.82 -2.47 -0.99
C VAL A 65 2.67 -3.24 -1.98
N ASN A 66 2.15 -4.35 -2.52
CA ASN A 66 2.84 -5.16 -3.54
C ASN A 66 3.17 -4.34 -4.79
N LEU A 67 2.27 -3.44 -5.22
CA LEU A 67 2.51 -2.55 -6.34
C LEU A 67 3.62 -1.52 -6.04
N ILE A 68 3.66 -0.98 -4.83
CA ILE A 68 4.74 -0.08 -4.39
C ILE A 68 6.06 -0.84 -4.36
N GLU A 69 6.10 -2.01 -3.73
CA GLU A 69 7.28 -2.87 -3.62
C GLU A 69 7.88 -3.22 -4.98
N ARG A 70 7.03 -3.66 -5.94
CA ARG A 70 7.44 -3.91 -7.32
C ARG A 70 8.00 -2.67 -8.00
N GLN A 71 7.46 -1.49 -7.73
CA GLN A 71 7.97 -0.26 -8.32
C GLN A 71 9.39 0.04 -7.83
N PHE A 72 9.69 -0.21 -6.54
CA PHE A 72 10.97 0.10 -5.89
C PHE A 72 11.98 -1.05 -5.83
N ASN A 73 11.62 -2.25 -6.32
CA ASN A 73 12.43 -3.48 -6.26
C ASN A 73 12.85 -3.88 -4.84
N LEU A 74 11.88 -3.90 -3.90
CA LEU A 74 12.09 -4.20 -2.48
C LEU A 74 11.53 -5.54 -2.03
#